data_AF-A0A2A2GWP5-F1
#
_entry.id   AF-A0A2A2GWP5-F1
#
_cell.length_a   1.000
_cell.length_b   1.000
_cell.length_c   1.000
_cell.angle_alpha   90.00
_cell.angle_beta   90.00
_cell.angle_gamma   90.00
#
_symmetry.space_group_name_H-M   'P 1'
#
loop_
_entity.id
_entity.type
_entity.pdbx_description
1 polymer ?
#
loop_
_entity_poly.entity_id
_entity_poly.type
_entity_poly.pdbx_seq_one_letter_code
_entity_poly.pdbx_strand_id
1 'polypeptide(L)'
;KMNNTKTFKSAYLPLFERICGFLGNGWRINKLHQDEKHCIKLMNPILKNYSIVAKKEKDRIMIYGSVDYYHYRYSKLAKCSVSLTRNASAIAQDIKRKILITAVDEISKANEYHQKEEEKKEQKRILKGMLAQQVKLESYHNAITGMVASSGVRGRVKEGYDGYNLKLYKLTTEQLVKIVGFVSTL
;
A
#
# COMPACT_ATOMS: atom_id res chain seq x y z
N LYS A 1 45.68 1.89 -1.99
CA LYS A 1 45.09 3.17 -1.50
C LYS A 1 43.57 3.07 -1.59
N MET A 2 42.87 2.77 -0.49
CA MET A 2 41.40 2.84 -0.45
C MET A 2 41.01 4.32 -0.31
N ASN A 3 40.37 4.88 -1.33
CA ASN A 3 39.77 6.22 -1.23
C ASN A 3 38.70 6.20 -0.15
N ASN A 4 39.00 6.79 1.00
CA ASN A 4 38.09 6.93 2.13
C ASN A 4 37.08 8.06 1.84
N THR A 5 36.25 7.88 0.80
CA THR A 5 35.22 8.85 0.44
C THR A 5 34.12 8.78 1.49
N LYS A 6 34.01 9.81 2.34
CA LYS A 6 32.89 9.92 3.29
C LYS A 6 31.57 9.83 2.54
N THR A 7 30.70 8.91 2.94
CA THR A 7 29.38 8.73 2.33
C THR A 7 28.46 9.88 2.76
N PHE A 8 27.38 10.12 2.00
CA PHE A 8 26.39 11.12 2.39
C PHE A 8 25.88 10.86 3.82
N LYS A 9 25.56 9.60 4.12
CA LYS A 9 25.06 9.22 5.44
C LYS A 9 26.09 9.51 6.53
N SER A 10 27.35 9.09 6.38
CA SER A 10 28.35 9.33 7.44
C SER A 10 28.64 10.82 7.65
N ALA A 11 28.55 11.63 6.59
CA ALA A 11 28.75 13.09 6.69
C ALA A 11 27.58 13.84 7.32
N TYR A 12 26.33 13.42 7.06
CA TYR A 12 25.13 14.18 7.43
C TYR A 12 24.29 13.53 8.54
N LEU A 13 24.61 12.33 9.01
CA LEU A 13 23.85 11.67 10.08
C LEU A 13 23.72 12.55 11.35
N PRO A 14 24.78 13.18 11.89
CA PRO A 14 24.65 14.05 13.07
C PRO A 14 23.74 15.26 12.84
N LEU A 15 23.69 15.79 11.61
CA LEU A 15 22.74 16.85 11.25
C LEU A 15 21.30 16.35 11.32
N PHE A 16 21.03 15.16 10.76
CA PHE A 16 19.68 14.57 10.76
C PHE A 16 19.20 14.10 12.13
N GLU A 17 20.11 13.70 13.02
CA GLU A 17 19.78 13.46 14.43
C GLU A 17 19.29 14.74 15.12
N ARG A 18 19.97 15.88 14.90
CA ARG A 18 19.51 17.19 15.41
C ARG A 18 18.18 17.61 14.78
N ILE A 19 18.00 17.38 13.47
CA ILE A 19 16.72 17.64 12.78
C ILE A 19 15.59 16.86 13.44
N CYS A 20 15.81 15.58 13.78
CA CYS A 20 14.80 14.78 14.49
C CYS A 20 14.38 15.42 15.83
N GLY A 21 15.36 15.93 16.60
CA GLY A 21 15.09 16.69 17.83
C GLY A 21 14.20 17.92 17.59
N PHE A 22 14.51 18.73 16.57
CA PHE A 22 13.69 19.91 16.21
C PHE A 22 12.33 19.56 15.59
N LEU A 23 12.21 18.41 14.93
CA LEU A 23 10.93 17.91 14.45
C LEU A 23 10.02 17.54 15.62
N GLY A 24 10.59 16.97 16.69
CA GLY A 24 9.87 16.53 17.89
C GLY A 24 8.98 15.32 17.61
N ASN A 25 8.03 15.03 18.51
CA ASN A 25 6.93 14.08 18.28
C ASN A 25 7.38 12.66 17.85
N GLY A 26 8.52 12.19 18.34
CA GLY A 26 9.00 10.82 18.09
C GLY A 26 9.69 10.60 16.73
N TRP A 27 10.01 11.65 15.98
CA TRP A 27 10.87 11.53 14.78
C TRP A 27 12.25 11.00 15.15
N ARG A 28 12.75 10.00 14.41
CA ARG A 28 14.06 9.38 14.62
C ARG A 28 14.64 8.82 13.33
N ILE A 29 15.95 8.62 13.31
CA ILE A 29 16.63 7.87 12.23
C ILE A 29 16.08 6.44 12.19
N ASN A 30 15.70 5.98 11.01
CA ASN A 30 15.30 4.60 10.80
C ASN A 30 16.54 3.69 10.77
N LYS A 31 16.68 2.86 11.79
CA LYS A 31 17.80 1.93 11.97
C LYS A 31 17.72 0.66 11.12
N LEU A 32 16.56 0.35 10.53
CA LEU A 32 16.40 -0.84 9.68
C LEU A 32 17.13 -0.73 8.33
N HIS A 33 17.45 0.50 7.92
CA HIS A 33 18.17 0.78 6.68
C HIS A 33 19.58 1.31 6.96
N GLN A 34 20.27 0.76 7.96
CA GLN A 34 21.60 1.24 8.37
C GLN A 34 22.66 1.07 7.27
N ASP A 35 22.59 -0.01 6.50
CA ASP A 35 23.57 -0.30 5.44
C ASP A 35 23.45 0.61 4.21
N GLU A 36 22.33 1.33 4.08
CA GLU A 36 22.13 2.25 2.96
C GLU A 36 22.98 3.51 3.14
N LYS A 37 24.05 3.63 2.34
CA LYS A 37 25.07 4.68 2.47
C LYS A 37 24.70 6.02 1.80
N HIS A 38 23.75 6.00 0.88
CA HIS A 38 23.43 7.13 -0.01
C HIS A 38 22.22 7.96 0.43
N CYS A 39 21.47 7.50 1.44
CA CYS A 39 20.32 8.22 1.97
C CYS A 39 20.28 8.17 3.50
N ILE A 40 19.46 9.05 4.08
CA ILE A 40 19.08 9.02 5.49
C ILE A 40 17.56 8.95 5.53
N LYS A 41 17.02 7.85 6.08
CA LYS A 41 15.58 7.67 6.26
C LYS A 41 15.19 8.01 7.71
N LEU A 42 14.17 8.84 7.86
CA LEU A 42 13.53 9.14 9.13
C LEU A 42 12.19 8.42 9.21
N MET A 43 11.82 8.03 10.42
CA MET A 43 10.54 7.42 10.73
C MET A 43 9.91 8.09 11.95
N ASN A 44 8.59 7.95 12.05
CA ASN A 44 7.83 8.35 13.22
C ASN A 44 6.86 7.21 13.60
N PRO A 45 6.86 6.71 14.85
CA PRO A 45 6.01 5.59 15.25
C PRO A 45 4.51 5.93 15.27
N ILE A 46 4.14 7.22 15.40
CA ILE A 46 2.75 7.68 15.34
C ILE A 46 2.29 7.73 13.89
N LEU A 47 3.12 8.28 13.01
CA LEU A 47 2.87 8.32 11.56
C LEU A 47 3.37 7.03 10.89
N LYS A 48 2.76 5.90 11.27
CA LYS A 48 3.13 4.58 10.72
C LYS A 48 3.08 4.61 9.19
N ASN A 49 4.03 3.90 8.57
CA ASN A 49 4.19 3.79 7.13
C ASN A 49 4.46 5.12 6.40
N TYR A 50 4.65 6.24 7.10
CA TYR A 50 5.14 7.47 6.50
C TYR A 50 6.63 7.65 6.82
N SER A 51 7.40 8.01 5.80
CA SER A 51 8.84 8.22 5.98
C SER A 51 9.31 9.49 5.31
N ILE A 52 10.40 10.05 5.86
CA ILE A 52 11.15 11.11 5.22
C ILE A 52 12.46 10.52 4.76
N VAL A 53 12.83 10.73 3.50
CA VAL A 53 14.10 10.28 2.94
C VAL A 53 14.88 11.48 2.47
N ALA A 54 16.12 11.60 2.93
CA ALA A 54 17.06 12.61 2.46
C ALA A 54 18.21 11.98 1.68
N LYS A 55 18.62 12.62 0.59
CA LYS A 55 19.79 12.21 -0.19
C LYS A 55 20.48 13.44 -0.77
N LYS A 56 21.78 13.33 -1.04
CA LYS A 56 22.53 14.38 -1.75
C LYS A 56 22.28 14.26 -3.26
N GLU A 57 21.89 15.36 -3.88
CA GLU A 57 21.85 15.49 -5.34
C GLU A 57 22.64 16.75 -5.73
N LYS A 58 23.73 16.56 -6.48
CA LYS A 58 24.69 17.63 -6.79
C LYS A 58 25.11 18.37 -5.51
N ASP A 59 24.90 19.67 -5.42
CA ASP A 59 25.28 20.50 -4.28
C ASP A 59 24.13 20.83 -3.34
N ARG A 60 23.11 19.96 -3.30
CA ARG A 60 21.93 20.14 -2.45
C ARG A 60 21.53 18.84 -1.74
N ILE A 61 20.84 18.99 -0.62
CA ILE A 61 20.15 17.89 0.04
C ILE A 61 18.69 17.91 -0.42
N MET A 62 18.28 16.83 -1.07
CA MET A 62 16.91 16.61 -1.47
C MET A 62 16.21 15.80 -0.39
N ILE A 63 15.08 16.31 0.08
CA ILE A 63 14.28 15.72 1.14
C ILE A 63 12.91 15.40 0.58
N TYR A 64 12.51 14.15 0.76
CA TYR A 64 11.27 13.58 0.25
C TYR A 64 10.44 13.07 1.42
N GLY A 65 9.13 13.19 1.36
CA GLY A 65 8.24 12.52 2.29
C GLY A 65 7.03 11.93 1.58
N SER A 66 6.70 10.70 1.92
CA SER A 66 5.54 9.99 1.39
C SER A 66 5.17 8.82 2.31
N VAL A 67 3.99 8.26 2.08
CA VAL A 67 3.69 6.92 2.57
C VAL A 67 4.61 5.92 1.82
N ASP A 68 5.05 4.87 2.52
CA ASP A 68 5.90 3.83 1.99
C ASP A 68 5.22 3.19 0.77
N TYR A 69 5.93 3.13 -0.35
CA TYR A 69 5.38 2.69 -1.64
C TYR A 69 4.77 1.29 -1.59
N TYR A 70 5.40 0.37 -0.85
CA TYR A 70 4.89 -0.99 -0.67
C TYR A 70 3.60 -1.06 0.15
N HIS A 71 3.36 -0.06 0.98
CA HIS A 71 2.12 0.07 1.74
C HIS A 71 1.02 0.76 0.92
N TYR A 72 1.34 1.87 0.23
CA TYR A 72 0.36 2.62 -0.57
C TYR A 72 1.02 3.27 -1.79
N ARG A 73 0.78 2.68 -2.97
CA ARG A 73 1.43 3.08 -4.24
C ARG A 73 0.97 4.43 -4.79
N TYR A 74 -0.20 4.91 -4.35
CA TYR A 74 -0.81 6.13 -4.86
C TYR A 74 -0.49 7.37 -4.02
N SER A 75 0.46 7.26 -3.07
CA SER A 75 0.85 8.37 -2.21
C SER A 75 1.48 9.51 -3.01
N LYS A 76 1.09 10.74 -2.70
CA LYS A 76 1.74 11.94 -3.24
C LYS A 76 3.11 12.14 -2.60
N LEU A 77 4.12 12.36 -3.44
CA LEU A 77 5.48 12.66 -3.01
C LEU A 77 5.62 14.15 -2.67
N ALA A 78 5.74 14.47 -1.39
CA ALA A 78 6.15 15.79 -0.95
C ALA A 78 7.67 15.91 -1.05
N LYS A 79 8.18 17.07 -1.48
CA LYS A 79 9.63 17.28 -1.64
C LYS A 79 10.07 18.71 -1.32
N CYS A 80 11.28 18.86 -0.81
CA CYS A 80 11.96 20.13 -0.69
C CYS A 80 13.47 19.96 -0.88
N SER A 81 14.16 21.06 -1.14
CA SER A 81 15.60 21.08 -1.41
C SER A 81 16.29 22.14 -0.58
N VAL A 82 17.37 21.77 0.12
CA VAL A 82 18.12 22.67 1.01
C VAL A 82 19.61 22.70 0.66
N SER A 83 20.28 23.82 0.99
CA SER A 83 21.74 23.92 0.89
C SER A 83 22.43 22.94 1.83
N LEU A 84 23.61 22.46 1.45
CA LEU A 84 24.49 21.62 2.29
C LEU A 84 24.88 22.31 3.61
N THR A 85 24.86 23.65 3.65
CA THR A 85 25.25 24.45 4.82
C THR A 85 24.07 24.88 5.70
N ARG A 86 22.83 24.52 5.34
CA ARG A 86 21.64 24.98 6.08
C ARG A 86 21.58 24.30 7.45
N ASN A 87 21.29 25.07 8.49
CA ASN A 87 21.26 24.56 9.87
C ASN A 87 20.04 23.64 10.12
N ALA A 88 20.17 22.79 11.15
CA ALA A 88 19.16 21.77 11.47
C ALA A 88 17.76 22.34 11.77
N SER A 89 17.67 23.45 12.52
CA SER A 89 16.39 24.06 12.90
C SER A 89 15.64 24.57 11.67
N ALA A 90 16.34 25.27 10.77
CA ALA A 90 15.77 25.75 9.51
C ALA A 90 15.33 24.60 8.59
N ILE A 91 16.09 23.51 8.52
CA ILE A 91 15.70 22.32 7.75
C ILE A 91 14.44 21.68 8.37
N ALA A 92 14.37 21.55 9.70
CA ALA A 92 13.20 21.00 10.38
C ALA A 92 11.93 21.84 10.12
N GLN A 93 12.04 23.18 10.13
CA GLN A 93 10.93 24.07 9.75
C GLN A 93 10.50 23.89 8.29
N ASP A 94 11.46 23.76 7.37
CA ASP A 94 11.16 23.48 5.96
C ASP A 94 10.46 22.12 5.79
N ILE A 95 10.88 21.09 6.52
CA ILE A 95 10.20 19.77 6.55
C ILE A 95 8.78 19.91 7.09
N LYS A 96 8.58 20.58 8.22
CA LYS A 96 7.24 20.80 8.81
C LYS A 96 6.29 21.46 7.82
N ARG A 97 6.72 22.54 7.18
CA ARG A 97 5.89 23.34 6.28
C ARG A 97 5.65 22.70 4.91
N LYS A 98 6.64 21.99 4.36
CA LYS A 98 6.59 21.53 2.95
C LYS A 98 6.39 20.03 2.78
N ILE A 99 6.77 19.23 3.79
CA ILE A 99 6.69 17.77 3.74
C ILE A 99 5.56 17.27 4.61
N LEU A 100 5.53 17.68 5.88
CA LEU A 100 4.59 17.13 6.86
C LEU A 100 3.18 17.70 6.77
N ILE A 101 2.99 18.81 6.05
CA ILE A 101 1.69 19.45 5.87
C ILE A 101 0.64 18.50 5.26
N THR A 102 1.04 17.55 4.43
CA THR A 102 0.13 16.55 3.83
C THR A 102 0.27 15.16 4.44
N ALA A 103 1.12 14.96 5.45
CA ALA A 103 1.46 13.61 5.91
C ALA A 103 0.26 12.87 6.52
N VAL A 104 -0.52 13.56 7.35
CA VAL A 104 -1.71 12.98 8.00
C VAL A 104 -2.75 12.59 6.95
N ASP A 105 -3.08 13.50 6.02
CA ASP A 105 -4.05 13.23 4.96
C ASP A 105 -3.66 12.05 4.07
N GLU A 106 -2.37 11.93 3.73
CA GLU A 106 -1.89 10.82 2.90
C GLU A 106 -1.94 9.48 3.65
N ILE A 107 -1.68 9.46 4.96
CA ILE A 107 -1.87 8.28 5.80
C ILE A 107 -3.34 7.90 5.91
N SER A 108 -4.23 8.89 6.11
CA SER A 108 -5.68 8.64 6.17
C SER A 108 -6.19 8.00 4.88
N LYS A 109 -5.77 8.51 3.72
CA LYS A 109 -6.11 7.90 2.41
C LYS A 109 -5.59 6.48 2.28
N ALA A 110 -4.36 6.22 2.74
CA ALA A 110 -3.79 4.88 2.74
C ALA A 110 -4.61 3.93 3.63
N ASN A 111 -5.00 4.37 4.83
CA ASN A 111 -5.82 3.59 5.76
C ASN A 111 -7.21 3.30 5.17
N GLU A 112 -7.89 4.31 4.61
CA GLU A 112 -9.19 4.12 3.95
C GLU A 112 -9.11 3.14 2.78
N TYR A 113 -8.03 3.21 2.00
CA TYR A 113 -7.78 2.26 0.92
C TYR A 113 -7.67 0.83 1.44
N HIS A 114 -6.86 0.61 2.50
CA HIS A 114 -6.70 -0.73 3.08
C HIS A 114 -7.99 -1.24 3.73
N GLN A 115 -8.73 -0.37 4.42
CA GLN A 115 -10.01 -0.73 5.00
C GLN A 115 -11.00 -1.20 3.92
N LYS A 116 -11.11 -0.46 2.81
CA LYS A 116 -11.97 -0.88 1.68
C LYS A 116 -11.52 -2.19 1.06
N GLU A 117 -10.21 -2.44 0.97
CA GLU A 117 -9.68 -3.70 0.46
C GLU A 117 -9.93 -4.88 1.41
N GLU A 118 -9.87 -4.65 2.73
CA GLU A 118 -10.25 -5.63 3.75
C GLU A 118 -11.74 -5.94 3.71
N GLU A 119 -12.59 -4.93 3.63
CA GLU A 119 -14.04 -5.08 3.48
C GLU A 119 -14.39 -5.90 2.23
N LYS A 120 -13.76 -5.63 1.08
CA LYS A 120 -13.96 -6.43 -0.14
C LYS A 120 -13.49 -7.88 0.01
N LYS A 121 -12.35 -8.10 0.70
CA LYS A 121 -11.87 -9.47 0.98
C LYS A 121 -12.85 -10.21 1.86
N GLU A 122 -13.41 -9.53 2.86
CA GLU A 122 -14.38 -10.11 3.78
C GLU A 122 -15.69 -10.46 3.07
N GLN A 123 -16.24 -9.54 2.27
CA GLN A 123 -17.42 -9.81 1.44
C GLN A 123 -17.20 -11.03 0.52
N LYS A 124 -16.02 -11.14 -0.10
CA LYS A 124 -15.65 -12.31 -0.92
C LYS A 124 -15.56 -13.60 -0.09
N ARG A 125 -15.09 -13.52 1.15
CA ARG A 125 -15.03 -14.67 2.07
C ARG A 125 -16.43 -15.13 2.47
N ILE A 126 -17.31 -14.20 2.82
CA ILE A 126 -18.71 -14.48 3.16
C ILE A 126 -19.42 -15.15 1.99
N LEU A 127 -19.33 -14.57 0.78
CA LEU A 127 -19.93 -15.14 -0.43
C LEU A 127 -19.44 -16.57 -0.70
N LYS A 128 -18.13 -16.83 -0.57
CA LYS A 128 -17.58 -18.18 -0.69
C LYS A 128 -18.16 -19.12 0.37
N GLY A 129 -18.28 -18.67 1.62
CA GLY A 129 -18.92 -19.45 2.68
C GLY A 129 -20.35 -19.85 2.34
N MET A 130 -21.15 -18.93 1.82
CA MET A 130 -22.53 -19.19 1.38
C MET A 130 -22.59 -20.18 0.21
N LEU A 131 -21.75 -19.99 -0.81
CA LEU A 131 -21.71 -20.89 -1.98
C LEU A 131 -21.24 -22.30 -1.59
N ALA A 132 -20.29 -22.43 -0.67
CA ALA A 132 -19.76 -23.72 -0.22
C ALA A 132 -20.79 -24.62 0.45
N GLN A 133 -21.91 -24.06 0.94
CA GLN A 133 -23.03 -24.84 1.48
C GLN A 133 -23.81 -25.59 0.39
N GLN A 134 -23.72 -25.13 -0.86
CA GLN A 134 -24.52 -25.63 -1.98
C GLN A 134 -23.69 -26.45 -2.98
N VAL A 135 -22.41 -26.11 -3.14
CA VAL A 135 -21.52 -26.67 -4.17
C VAL A 135 -20.09 -26.79 -3.65
N LYS A 136 -19.33 -27.72 -4.22
CA LYS A 136 -17.88 -27.79 -3.98
C LYS A 136 -17.21 -26.61 -4.65
N LEU A 137 -16.40 -25.85 -3.90
CA LEU A 137 -15.64 -24.73 -4.44
C LEU A 137 -14.26 -25.16 -4.94
N GLU A 138 -13.80 -24.51 -6.00
CA GLU A 138 -12.48 -24.73 -6.59
C GLU A 138 -11.80 -23.38 -6.90
N SER A 139 -10.47 -23.34 -6.87
CA SER A 139 -9.71 -22.17 -7.33
C SER A 139 -9.96 -21.96 -8.83
N TYR A 140 -10.19 -20.71 -9.23
CA TYR A 140 -10.46 -20.39 -10.64
C TYR A 140 -9.86 -19.03 -11.01
N HIS A 141 -9.04 -19.02 -12.05
CA HIS A 141 -8.34 -17.81 -12.51
C HIS A 141 -9.31 -16.73 -12.99
N ASN A 142 -9.07 -15.47 -12.59
CA ASN A 142 -9.92 -14.30 -12.92
C ASN A 142 -11.39 -14.42 -12.47
N ALA A 143 -11.65 -15.15 -11.38
CA ALA A 143 -12.96 -15.30 -10.77
C ALA A 143 -12.86 -15.21 -9.24
N ILE A 144 -13.99 -15.01 -8.55
CA ILE A 144 -14.04 -15.14 -7.09
C ILE A 144 -13.76 -16.61 -6.73
N THR A 145 -14.47 -17.53 -7.38
CA THR A 145 -14.32 -18.98 -7.20
C THR A 145 -14.89 -19.73 -8.41
N GLY A 146 -14.36 -20.92 -8.66
CA GLY A 146 -15.02 -21.96 -9.43
C GLY A 146 -15.93 -22.79 -8.52
N MET A 147 -16.84 -23.54 -9.13
CA MET A 147 -17.71 -24.47 -8.42
C MET A 147 -18.02 -25.73 -9.22
N VAL A 148 -18.29 -26.81 -8.51
CA VAL A 148 -18.74 -28.10 -9.04
C VAL A 148 -19.91 -28.59 -8.20
N ALA A 149 -21.07 -28.76 -8.83
CA ALA A 149 -22.24 -29.37 -8.22
C ALA A 149 -22.11 -30.91 -8.21
N SER A 150 -22.83 -31.58 -7.31
CA SER A 150 -22.90 -33.04 -7.25
C SER A 150 -23.41 -33.67 -8.54
N SER A 151 -24.25 -32.95 -9.29
CA SER A 151 -24.73 -33.33 -10.63
C SER A 151 -23.67 -33.27 -11.74
N GLY A 152 -22.44 -32.87 -11.42
CA GLY A 152 -21.35 -32.71 -12.38
C GLY A 152 -21.34 -31.36 -13.11
N VAL A 153 -22.37 -30.53 -12.92
CA VAL A 153 -22.42 -29.16 -13.45
C VAL A 153 -21.27 -28.34 -12.87
N ARG A 154 -20.59 -27.59 -13.74
CA ARG A 154 -19.48 -26.73 -13.33
C ARG A 154 -19.81 -25.28 -13.60
N GLY A 155 -19.19 -24.40 -12.82
CA GLY A 155 -19.37 -22.97 -13.00
C GLY A 155 -18.27 -22.13 -12.41
N ARG A 156 -18.38 -20.83 -12.63
CA ARG A 156 -17.56 -19.81 -11.99
C ARG A 156 -18.38 -18.59 -11.63
N VAL A 157 -18.03 -17.98 -10.51
CA VAL A 157 -18.62 -16.73 -10.02
C VAL A 157 -17.58 -15.62 -10.13
N LYS A 158 -17.95 -14.51 -10.76
CA LYS A 158 -17.09 -13.33 -10.92
C LYS A 158 -17.84 -12.07 -10.48
N GLU A 159 -17.12 -11.13 -9.87
CA GLU A 159 -17.60 -9.76 -9.67
C GLU A 159 -17.36 -8.94 -10.94
N GLY A 160 -18.43 -8.37 -11.49
CA GLY A 160 -18.40 -7.44 -12.62
C GLY A 160 -18.77 -6.02 -12.18
N TYR A 161 -18.88 -5.11 -13.15
CA TYR A 161 -19.29 -3.72 -12.90
C TYR A 161 -20.72 -3.64 -12.36
N ASP A 162 -21.64 -4.43 -12.92
CA ASP A 162 -23.07 -4.46 -12.56
C ASP A 162 -23.43 -5.57 -11.54
N GLY A 163 -22.47 -6.00 -10.72
CA GLY A 163 -22.68 -7.04 -9.70
C GLY A 163 -22.12 -8.42 -10.06
N TYR A 164 -22.76 -9.48 -9.58
CA TYR A 164 -22.23 -10.84 -9.68
C TYR A 164 -22.63 -11.54 -10.97
N ASN A 165 -21.64 -12.13 -11.63
CA ASN A 165 -21.79 -12.93 -12.83
C ASN A 165 -21.60 -14.41 -12.51
N LEU A 166 -22.62 -15.21 -12.77
CA LEU A 166 -22.56 -16.67 -12.72
C LEU A 166 -22.46 -17.22 -14.15
N LYS A 167 -21.41 -18.00 -14.43
CA LYS A 167 -21.29 -18.75 -15.69
C LYS A 167 -21.31 -20.24 -15.39
N LEU A 168 -22.25 -20.95 -16.01
CA LEU A 168 -22.41 -22.40 -15.92
C LEU A 168 -21.96 -23.08 -17.21
N TYR A 169 -21.43 -24.29 -17.11
CA TYR A 169 -20.99 -25.11 -18.24
C TYR A 169 -21.11 -26.61 -17.91
N LYS A 170 -21.08 -27.44 -18.95
CA LYS A 170 -21.39 -28.87 -18.89
C LYS A 170 -22.83 -29.16 -18.42
N LEU A 171 -23.78 -28.35 -18.88
CA LEU A 171 -25.20 -28.59 -18.66
C LEU A 171 -25.73 -29.59 -19.69
N THR A 172 -26.63 -30.48 -19.27
CA THR A 172 -27.51 -31.21 -20.20
C THR A 172 -28.64 -30.29 -20.67
N THR A 173 -29.34 -30.67 -21.75
CA THR A 173 -30.51 -29.93 -22.25
C THR A 173 -31.56 -29.73 -21.16
N GLU A 174 -31.84 -30.78 -20.38
CA GLU A 174 -32.81 -30.74 -19.29
C GLU A 174 -32.37 -29.78 -18.17
N GLN A 175 -31.10 -29.82 -17.75
CA GLN A 175 -30.55 -28.93 -16.74
C GLN A 175 -30.60 -27.46 -17.19
N LEU A 176 -30.27 -27.20 -18.46
CA LEU A 176 -30.35 -25.85 -19.03
C LEU A 176 -31.78 -25.31 -18.96
N VAL A 177 -32.77 -26.08 -19.41
CA VAL A 177 -34.19 -25.67 -19.39
C VAL A 177 -34.66 -25.44 -17.96
N LYS A 178 -34.31 -26.32 -17.00
CA LYS A 178 -34.64 -26.15 -15.58
C LYS A 178 -34.06 -24.87 -14.99
N ILE A 179 -32.79 -24.57 -15.27
CA ILE A 179 -32.12 -23.36 -14.76
C ILE A 179 -32.76 -22.10 -15.37
N VAL A 180 -33.00 -22.07 -16.69
CA VAL A 180 -33.66 -20.94 -17.33
C VAL A 180 -35.06 -20.72 -16.77
N GLY A 181 -35.82 -21.81 -16.56
CA GLY A 181 -37.14 -21.74 -15.93
C GLY A 181 -37.09 -21.21 -14.50
N PHE A 182 -36.12 -21.63 -13.68
CA PHE A 182 -35.94 -21.08 -12.34
C PHE A 182 -35.60 -19.58 -12.37
N VAL A 183 -34.67 -19.17 -13.24
CA VAL A 183 -34.28 -17.76 -13.39
C VAL A 183 -35.45 -16.89 -13.86
N SER A 184 -36.35 -17.41 -14.72
CA SER A 184 -37.53 -16.66 -15.15
C SER A 184 -38.54 -16.35 -14.03
N THR A 185 -38.38 -16.97 -12.86
CA THR A 185 -39.26 -16.80 -11.69
C THR A 185 -38.60 -16.07 -10.52
N LEU A 186 -37.35 -15.61 -10.68
CA LEU A 186 -36.60 -14.87 -9.65
C LEU A 186 -37.06 -13.41 -9.53
#